data_AF-A0A9Q1RQG1-F1
#
_entry.id   AF-A0A9Q1RQG1-F1
#
_cell.length_a   1.000
_cell.length_b   1.000
_cell.length_c   1.000
_cell.angle_alpha   90.00
_cell.angle_beta   90.00
_cell.angle_gamma   90.00
#
_symmetry.space_group_name_H-M   'P 1'
#
loop_
_entity.id
_entity.type
_entity.pdbx_description
1 polymer ?
#
loop_
_entity_poly.entity_id
_entity_poly.type
_entity_poly.pdbx_seq_one_letter_code
_entity_poly.pdbx_strand_id
1 'polypeptide(L)'
;MGFAKGTTGGKAGRIYVVTDNSDDSSKPKPGTLRYGVIQKEPLWIIFATSMNIRLTQELIMQSDKTIDGRGVNVHIANGAGIMIQYVKNVIIHGLRIHDIHEGSGGMIRDGVDHIGIRTKSDGDGISIFGSSNIWVDHVSMWRCYDGLVDAVEGSTAVTISNSHFTDHNEVMLFGASDSSSIDQRMQITVAFNHFGKRLIQRMPRCRWGFIHVVNNDYTHWNMYAIGGSQHPTIISQGNRFIAPPDQFKKEITKRDYAPESVWKQWTWRSQGDLLMNGAFFVESGDPDWTRKHIDLFDGISSASGDQVTWITRKFFKCPKPKIYSCGYWKWKDEVFSDTPLTAIKELVAALDVVKVEMDKLREEVAKLEALNPQVIKVSNFEEKVTNMWMIIMVSLAFFLGLITTPMMK
;
A
#
# COMPACT_ATOMS: atom_id res chain seq x y z
N MET A 1 4.31 19.92 4.79
CA MET A 1 4.40 19.97 3.31
C MET A 1 3.08 19.51 2.74
N GLY A 2 2.89 19.60 1.43
CA GLY A 2 1.67 19.12 0.80
C GLY A 2 0.43 19.90 1.25
N PHE A 3 -0.76 19.35 0.98
CA PHE A 3 -2.02 20.00 1.36
C PHE A 3 -2.20 20.08 2.88
N ALA A 4 -1.51 19.24 3.67
CA ALA A 4 -1.47 19.36 5.13
C ALA A 4 -0.42 20.37 5.62
N LYS A 5 0.12 21.25 4.76
CA LYS A 5 1.01 22.34 5.18
C LYS A 5 0.29 23.20 6.22
N GLY A 6 0.91 23.35 7.38
CA GLY A 6 0.33 24.07 8.52
C GLY A 6 -0.22 23.16 9.61
N THR A 7 -0.35 21.85 9.39
CA THR A 7 -0.61 20.90 10.47
C THR A 7 0.51 20.95 11.50
N THR A 8 0.15 21.29 12.73
CA THR A 8 1.07 21.39 13.87
C THR A 8 0.87 20.28 14.89
N GLY A 9 -0.23 19.52 14.80
CA GLY A 9 -0.59 18.50 15.76
C GLY A 9 -0.67 19.06 17.18
N GLY A 10 -0.10 18.32 18.12
CA GLY A 10 -0.04 18.71 19.53
C GLY A 10 1.10 19.67 19.90
N LYS A 11 1.69 20.40 18.95
CA LYS A 11 2.86 21.27 19.18
C LYS A 11 2.67 22.29 20.30
N ALA A 12 1.48 22.87 20.44
CA ALA A 12 1.16 23.84 21.50
C ALA A 12 0.93 23.19 22.87
N GLY A 13 0.89 21.86 22.91
CA GLY A 13 0.62 21.06 24.08
C GLY A 13 1.85 20.66 24.87
N ARG A 14 1.59 20.13 26.06
CA ARG A 14 2.61 19.40 26.83
C ARG A 14 2.90 18.04 26.18
N ILE A 15 4.04 17.47 26.56
CA ILE A 15 4.36 16.08 26.23
C ILE A 15 3.52 15.16 27.12
N TYR A 16 2.88 14.16 26.52
CA TYR A 16 2.26 13.04 27.21
C TYR A 16 3.04 11.78 26.89
N VAL A 17 3.44 11.03 27.92
CA VAL A 17 4.26 9.82 27.74
C VAL A 17 3.38 8.59 27.98
N VAL A 18 3.24 7.76 26.96
CA VAL A 18 2.62 6.44 27.06
C VAL A 18 3.62 5.52 27.78
N THR A 19 3.20 4.98 28.91
CA THR A 19 3.96 4.05 29.75
C THR A 19 3.29 2.67 29.86
N ASP A 20 2.06 2.55 29.37
CA ASP A 20 1.23 1.36 29.48
C ASP A 20 0.62 1.04 28.11
N ASN A 21 0.85 -0.18 27.63
CA ASN A 21 0.38 -0.65 26.33
C ASN A 21 -1.00 -1.32 26.35
N SER A 22 -1.66 -1.38 27.51
CA SER A 22 -3.04 -1.85 27.64
C SER A 22 -4.04 -0.86 27.04
N ASP A 23 -5.21 -1.37 26.68
CA ASP A 23 -6.31 -0.58 26.11
C ASP A 23 -7.65 -0.99 26.74
N ASP A 24 -8.44 0.01 27.14
CA ASP A 24 -9.85 -0.13 27.50
C ASP A 24 -10.62 0.91 26.69
N SER A 25 -11.48 0.46 25.78
CA SER A 25 -12.20 1.34 24.86
C SER A 25 -13.13 2.34 25.56
N SER A 26 -13.55 2.04 26.80
CA SER A 26 -14.59 2.78 27.53
C SER A 26 -14.05 3.59 28.71
N LYS A 27 -13.03 3.07 29.40
CA LYS A 27 -12.45 3.61 30.64
C LYS A 27 -10.91 3.59 30.57
N PRO A 28 -10.30 4.27 29.59
CA PRO A 28 -8.85 4.31 29.48
C PRO A 28 -8.24 4.98 30.70
N LYS A 29 -7.18 4.39 31.24
CA LYS A 29 -6.44 4.92 32.40
C LYS A 29 -5.27 5.82 31.96
N PRO A 30 -4.87 6.81 32.79
CA PRO A 30 -3.64 7.57 32.56
C PRO A 30 -2.44 6.65 32.32
N GLY A 31 -1.54 7.06 31.42
CA GLY A 31 -0.39 6.27 30.97
C GLY A 31 -0.65 5.44 29.70
N THR A 32 -1.92 5.22 29.31
CA THR A 32 -2.28 4.53 28.06
C THR A 32 -2.35 5.47 26.85
N LEU A 33 -2.21 4.94 25.64
CA LEU A 33 -2.37 5.70 24.40
C LEU A 33 -3.78 6.29 24.29
N ARG A 34 -4.83 5.48 24.53
CA ARG A 34 -6.22 5.94 24.44
C ARG A 34 -6.50 7.11 25.37
N TYR A 35 -6.02 7.05 26.60
CA TYR A 35 -6.17 8.19 27.51
C TYR A 35 -5.54 9.46 26.94
N GLY A 36 -4.34 9.37 26.35
CA GLY A 36 -3.68 10.54 25.76
C GLY A 36 -4.46 11.15 24.58
N VAL A 37 -4.97 10.33 23.66
CA VAL A 37 -5.59 10.86 22.43
C VAL A 37 -6.97 11.48 22.64
N ILE A 38 -7.68 11.13 23.71
CA ILE A 38 -9.03 11.67 24.00
C ILE A 38 -9.02 12.99 24.78
N GLN A 39 -7.84 13.48 25.20
CA GLN A 39 -7.74 14.71 25.97
C GLN A 39 -8.16 15.92 25.12
N LYS A 40 -8.77 16.92 25.76
CA LYS A 40 -9.24 18.14 25.07
C LYS A 40 -8.08 19.05 24.68
N GLU A 41 -7.05 19.13 25.52
CA GLU A 41 -5.89 19.95 25.22
C GLU A 41 -5.05 19.37 24.08
N PRO A 42 -4.28 20.22 23.36
CA PRO A 42 -3.27 19.72 22.45
C PRO A 42 -2.26 18.84 23.20
N LEU A 43 -1.84 17.71 22.60
CA LEU A 43 -0.84 16.82 23.21
C LEU A 43 0.15 16.26 22.19
N TRP A 44 1.43 16.37 22.55
CA TRP A 44 2.50 15.62 21.87
C TRP A 44 2.73 14.31 22.59
N ILE A 45 2.17 13.23 22.04
CA ILE A 45 2.16 11.90 22.63
C ILE A 45 3.41 11.14 22.15
N ILE A 46 4.25 10.75 23.10
CA ILE A 46 5.45 9.92 22.88
C ILE A 46 5.35 8.64 23.71
N PHE A 47 6.29 7.71 23.51
CA PHE A 47 6.29 6.40 24.16
C PHE A 47 7.57 6.23 25.00
N ALA A 48 7.42 5.74 26.23
CA ALA A 48 8.54 5.55 27.15
C ALA A 48 9.51 4.45 26.68
N THR A 49 8.98 3.41 26.05
CA THR A 49 9.71 2.23 25.58
C THR A 49 9.10 1.73 24.27
N SER A 50 9.76 0.76 23.63
CA SER A 50 9.14 -0.01 22.54
C SER A 50 7.92 -0.77 23.07
N MET A 51 6.81 -0.75 22.34
CA MET A 51 5.53 -1.30 22.78
C MET A 51 4.78 -1.96 21.64
N ASN A 52 4.09 -3.05 21.95
CA ASN A 52 3.04 -3.63 21.13
C ASN A 52 1.69 -3.28 21.77
N ILE A 53 0.92 -2.42 21.12
CA ILE A 53 -0.38 -1.95 21.58
C ILE A 53 -1.44 -2.68 20.75
N ARG A 54 -2.27 -3.45 21.44
CA ARG A 54 -3.44 -4.10 20.85
C ARG A 54 -4.68 -3.30 21.23
N LEU A 55 -5.21 -2.55 20.26
CA LEU A 55 -6.45 -1.79 20.45
C LEU A 55 -7.64 -2.75 20.49
N THR A 56 -8.47 -2.61 21.51
CA THR A 56 -9.67 -3.44 21.72
C THR A 56 -10.81 -3.07 20.77
N GLN A 57 -10.91 -1.78 20.44
CA GLN A 57 -11.81 -1.16 19.46
C GLN A 57 -11.09 0.03 18.82
N GLU A 58 -11.65 0.62 17.76
CA GLU A 58 -11.05 1.76 17.05
C GLU A 58 -10.52 2.83 18.01
N LEU A 59 -9.30 3.32 17.77
CA LEU A 59 -8.73 4.44 18.52
C LEU A 59 -9.25 5.76 17.94
N ILE A 60 -10.39 6.21 18.47
CA ILE A 60 -10.96 7.52 18.17
C ILE A 60 -10.26 8.58 19.03
N MET A 61 -9.98 9.75 18.45
CA MET A 61 -9.20 10.81 19.08
C MET A 61 -9.82 12.19 18.93
N GLN A 62 -9.36 13.13 19.76
CA GLN A 62 -9.66 14.56 19.67
C GLN A 62 -8.69 15.28 18.72
N SER A 63 -9.00 16.54 18.39
CA SER A 63 -8.14 17.42 17.60
C SER A 63 -6.81 17.74 18.31
N ASP A 64 -5.86 18.30 17.56
CA ASP A 64 -4.60 18.84 18.06
C ASP A 64 -3.70 17.78 18.74
N LYS A 65 -3.54 16.65 18.06
CA LYS A 65 -2.73 15.52 18.55
C LYS A 65 -1.53 15.25 17.66
N THR A 66 -0.43 14.90 18.30
CA THR A 66 0.70 14.25 17.62
C THR A 66 0.95 12.92 18.29
N ILE A 67 0.88 11.81 17.56
CA ILE A 67 1.36 10.50 18.02
C ILE A 67 2.72 10.28 17.38
N ASP A 68 3.78 10.21 18.18
CA ASP A 68 5.17 10.22 17.73
C ASP A 68 5.94 9.02 18.28
N GLY A 69 6.17 8.04 17.40
CA GLY A 69 6.89 6.81 17.71
C GLY A 69 8.43 6.93 17.64
N ARG A 70 9.01 8.12 17.42
CA ARG A 70 10.46 8.26 17.28
C ARG A 70 11.23 7.80 18.52
N GLY A 71 12.38 7.18 18.28
CA GLY A 71 13.29 6.71 19.32
C GLY A 71 12.98 5.31 19.87
N VAL A 72 11.79 4.78 19.64
CA VAL A 72 11.38 3.44 20.09
C VAL A 72 10.61 2.70 18.97
N ASN A 73 10.33 1.42 19.16
CA ASN A 73 9.56 0.62 18.21
C ASN A 73 8.13 0.46 18.71
N VAL A 74 7.18 1.19 18.12
CA VAL A 74 5.77 1.14 18.50
C VAL A 74 4.97 0.42 17.41
N HIS A 75 4.29 -0.64 17.82
CA HIS A 75 3.39 -1.41 16.97
C HIS A 75 1.95 -1.20 17.43
N ILE A 76 1.07 -0.82 16.52
CA ILE A 76 -0.39 -0.94 16.68
C ILE A 76 -0.79 -2.19 15.88
N ALA A 77 -1.14 -3.28 16.56
CA ALA A 77 -1.32 -4.55 15.88
C ALA A 77 -2.23 -5.56 16.59
N ASN A 78 -2.72 -6.55 15.82
CA ASN A 78 -3.53 -7.69 16.28
C ASN A 78 -4.87 -7.28 16.93
N GLY A 79 -5.36 -6.09 16.60
CA GLY A 79 -6.56 -5.47 17.15
C GLY A 79 -7.12 -4.45 16.15
N ALA A 80 -7.93 -3.52 16.63
CA ALA A 80 -8.54 -2.48 15.79
C ALA A 80 -7.55 -1.40 15.34
N GLY A 81 -7.95 -0.62 14.34
CA GLY A 81 -7.17 0.49 13.76
C GLY A 81 -7.37 1.86 14.44
N ILE A 82 -6.86 2.88 13.78
CA ILE A 82 -6.94 4.28 14.21
C ILE A 82 -8.07 4.99 13.44
N MET A 83 -8.94 5.70 14.15
CA MET A 83 -10.04 6.47 13.56
C MET A 83 -9.90 7.96 13.85
N ILE A 84 -9.61 8.75 12.82
CA ILE A 84 -9.49 10.21 12.86
C ILE A 84 -10.80 10.80 12.34
N GLN A 85 -11.79 10.90 13.21
CA GLN A 85 -13.16 11.25 12.84
C GLN A 85 -13.55 12.65 13.32
N TYR A 86 -14.03 13.49 12.39
CA TYR A 86 -14.56 14.84 12.66
C TYR A 86 -13.63 15.73 13.50
N VAL A 87 -12.32 15.59 13.28
CA VAL A 87 -11.29 16.34 13.98
C VAL A 87 -10.35 17.03 13.01
N LYS A 88 -9.50 17.90 13.54
CA LYS A 88 -8.48 18.58 12.76
C LYS A 88 -7.13 18.59 13.44
N ASN A 89 -6.11 18.89 12.66
CA ASN A 89 -4.75 19.14 13.14
C ASN A 89 -4.18 17.92 13.88
N VAL A 90 -4.04 16.79 13.19
CA VAL A 90 -3.50 15.55 13.73
C VAL A 90 -2.26 15.12 12.96
N ILE A 91 -1.23 14.66 13.69
CA ILE A 91 -0.02 14.07 13.13
C ILE A 91 0.11 12.64 13.64
N ILE A 92 0.23 11.66 12.74
CA ILE A 92 0.58 10.27 13.05
C ILE A 92 1.96 10.01 12.49
N HIS A 93 2.93 9.75 13.36
CA HIS A 93 4.33 9.70 12.96
C HIS A 93 5.10 8.52 13.57
N GLY A 94 5.84 7.80 12.72
CA GLY A 94 6.84 6.81 13.19
C GLY A 94 6.25 5.54 13.79
N LEU A 95 5.02 5.16 13.42
CA LEU A 95 4.34 3.95 13.91
C LEU A 95 4.47 2.79 12.92
N ARG A 96 4.44 1.56 13.45
CA ARG A 96 4.17 0.36 12.66
C ARG A 96 2.73 -0.08 12.91
N ILE A 97 1.90 -0.17 11.86
CA ILE A 97 0.47 -0.47 11.99
C ILE A 97 0.16 -1.67 11.10
N HIS A 98 -0.20 -2.80 11.71
CA HIS A 98 -0.30 -4.04 10.94
C HIS A 98 -1.12 -5.12 11.62
N ASP A 99 -1.50 -6.15 10.86
CA ASP A 99 -2.32 -7.27 11.36
C ASP A 99 -3.57 -6.70 12.09
N ILE A 100 -4.20 -5.71 11.46
CA ILE A 100 -5.39 -5.03 11.97
C ILE A 100 -6.60 -5.87 11.64
N HIS A 101 -7.54 -5.92 12.59
CA HIS A 101 -8.79 -6.65 12.48
C HIS A 101 -9.97 -5.74 12.78
N GLU A 102 -11.14 -6.11 12.27
CA GLU A 102 -12.40 -5.46 12.62
C GLU A 102 -12.63 -5.51 14.15
N GLY A 103 -12.94 -4.37 14.75
CA GLY A 103 -13.53 -4.28 16.08
C GLY A 103 -15.01 -4.61 16.02
N SER A 104 -15.52 -5.29 17.05
CA SER A 104 -16.94 -5.65 17.15
C SER A 104 -17.89 -4.45 17.33
N GLY A 105 -17.36 -3.25 17.57
CA GLY A 105 -18.11 -2.12 18.06
C GLY A 105 -18.39 -2.22 19.56
N GLY A 106 -19.27 -1.34 20.04
CA GLY A 106 -19.64 -1.22 21.45
C GLY A 106 -19.44 0.20 21.97
N MET A 107 -19.30 0.34 23.29
CA MET A 107 -19.04 1.64 23.91
C MET A 107 -17.58 2.04 23.71
N ILE A 108 -17.36 3.10 22.93
CA ILE A 108 -16.03 3.67 22.66
C ILE A 108 -16.01 5.10 23.15
N ARG A 109 -14.98 5.42 23.94
CA ARG A 109 -14.67 6.76 24.42
C ARG A 109 -13.79 7.46 23.41
N ASP A 110 -14.27 8.58 22.89
CA ASP A 110 -13.58 9.45 21.92
C ASP A 110 -13.22 10.82 22.53
N GLY A 111 -13.70 11.12 23.74
CA GLY A 111 -13.42 12.33 24.50
C GLY A 111 -13.46 12.07 26.01
N VAL A 112 -12.85 12.94 26.79
CA VAL A 112 -12.92 12.84 28.27
C VAL A 112 -14.35 12.90 28.81
N ASP A 113 -15.24 13.58 28.10
CA ASP A 113 -16.63 13.83 28.43
C ASP A 113 -17.63 13.13 27.51
N HIS A 114 -17.17 12.31 26.56
CA HIS A 114 -18.04 11.61 25.61
C HIS A 114 -17.68 10.13 25.47
N ILE A 115 -18.71 9.29 25.47
CA ILE A 115 -18.64 7.86 25.17
C ILE A 115 -19.86 7.50 24.33
N GLY A 116 -19.65 6.86 23.18
CA GLY A 116 -20.69 6.56 22.21
C GLY A 116 -20.78 5.08 21.87
N ILE A 117 -21.97 4.62 21.49
CA ILE A 117 -22.15 3.30 20.87
C ILE A 117 -21.65 3.38 19.43
N ARG A 118 -20.76 2.47 19.05
CA ARG A 118 -20.20 2.34 17.70
C ARG A 118 -20.53 0.96 17.14
N THR A 119 -20.76 0.91 15.84
CA THR A 119 -20.94 -0.36 15.11
C THR A 119 -19.59 -1.05 14.91
N LYS A 120 -19.64 -2.24 14.29
CA LYS A 120 -18.45 -2.92 13.80
C LYS A 120 -17.62 -1.98 12.92
N SER A 121 -16.31 -1.99 13.09
CA SER A 121 -15.38 -1.21 12.25
C SER A 121 -14.97 -2.02 11.02
N ASP A 122 -14.60 -1.34 9.94
CA ASP A 122 -14.19 -1.96 8.69
C ASP A 122 -12.83 -2.68 8.79
N GLY A 123 -11.97 -2.28 9.72
CA GLY A 123 -10.67 -2.93 9.95
C GLY A 123 -9.51 -2.32 9.16
N ASP A 124 -9.63 -1.03 8.82
CA ASP A 124 -8.54 -0.24 8.24
C ASP A 124 -7.41 0.01 9.26
N GLY A 125 -6.20 0.23 8.75
CA GLY A 125 -5.10 0.72 9.58
C GLY A 125 -5.32 2.12 10.15
N ILE A 126 -5.60 3.09 9.26
CA ILE A 126 -5.94 4.48 9.59
C ILE A 126 -7.14 4.91 8.73
N SER A 127 -8.27 5.22 9.37
CA SER A 127 -9.42 5.83 8.72
C SER A 127 -9.50 7.32 9.06
N ILE A 128 -9.59 8.17 8.04
CA ILE A 128 -9.72 9.64 8.13
C ILE A 128 -11.12 10.01 7.63
N PHE A 129 -11.98 10.42 8.55
CA PHE A 129 -13.41 10.56 8.28
C PHE A 129 -13.90 11.98 8.62
N GLY A 130 -14.26 12.76 7.62
CA GLY A 130 -14.70 14.15 7.80
C GLY A 130 -13.69 15.04 8.53
N SER A 131 -12.40 14.77 8.35
CA SER A 131 -11.32 15.41 9.11
C SER A 131 -10.43 16.30 8.23
N SER A 132 -9.72 17.25 8.83
CA SER A 132 -8.87 18.18 8.07
C SER A 132 -7.50 18.45 8.70
N ASN A 133 -6.53 18.85 7.87
CA ASN A 133 -5.16 19.13 8.31
C ASN A 133 -4.52 17.91 8.99
N ILE A 134 -4.44 16.80 8.26
CA ILE A 134 -3.95 15.51 8.77
C ILE A 134 -2.62 15.16 8.10
N TRP A 135 -1.61 14.82 8.90
CA TRP A 135 -0.31 14.40 8.40
C TRP A 135 0.04 13.00 8.90
N VAL A 136 0.05 12.03 7.98
CA VAL A 136 0.52 10.67 8.21
C VAL A 136 1.93 10.58 7.66
N ASP A 137 2.92 10.32 8.52
CA ASP A 137 4.32 10.43 8.14
C ASP A 137 5.18 9.33 8.74
N HIS A 138 6.15 8.80 7.99
CA HIS A 138 7.06 7.77 8.51
C HIS A 138 6.36 6.55 9.12
N VAL A 139 5.16 6.20 8.63
CA VAL A 139 4.49 4.98 9.09
C VAL A 139 4.93 3.77 8.27
N SER A 140 4.82 2.60 8.86
CA SER A 140 5.04 1.32 8.18
C SER A 140 3.79 0.47 8.32
N MET A 141 3.14 0.11 7.21
CA MET A 141 1.82 -0.51 7.26
C MET A 141 1.72 -1.73 6.35
N TRP A 142 1.08 -2.78 6.86
CA TRP A 142 0.85 -4.02 6.12
C TRP A 142 -0.28 -4.86 6.73
N ARG A 143 -0.88 -5.76 5.95
CA ARG A 143 -1.86 -6.77 6.41
C ARG A 143 -2.94 -6.19 7.36
N CYS A 144 -3.59 -5.11 6.96
CA CYS A 144 -4.85 -4.73 7.62
C CYS A 144 -6.00 -5.60 7.09
N TYR A 145 -7.15 -5.57 7.74
CA TYR A 145 -8.27 -6.39 7.30
C TYR A 145 -8.89 -5.82 6.02
N ASP A 146 -9.07 -4.49 5.96
CA ASP A 146 -9.59 -3.78 4.78
C ASP A 146 -8.53 -2.84 4.17
N GLY A 147 -8.62 -1.52 4.34
CA GLY A 147 -7.65 -0.53 3.84
C GLY A 147 -6.39 -0.37 4.72
N LEU A 148 -5.28 0.15 4.18
CA LEU A 148 -4.20 0.68 5.04
C LEU A 148 -4.53 2.11 5.47
N VAL A 149 -4.78 3.01 4.52
CA VAL A 149 -5.14 4.41 4.81
C VAL A 149 -6.31 4.87 3.97
N ASP A 150 -7.43 5.15 4.62
CA ASP A 150 -8.66 5.59 3.98
C ASP A 150 -8.99 7.02 4.37
N ALA A 151 -9.41 7.84 3.39
CA ALA A 151 -9.84 9.22 3.60
C ALA A 151 -11.17 9.48 2.89
N VAL A 152 -12.21 9.81 3.65
CA VAL A 152 -13.59 9.87 3.16
C VAL A 152 -14.38 10.99 3.85
N GLU A 153 -15.64 11.15 3.45
CA GLU A 153 -16.62 12.08 4.07
C GLU A 153 -16.14 13.54 4.04
N GLY A 154 -15.58 13.95 2.91
CA GLY A 154 -15.07 15.30 2.71
C GLY A 154 -13.81 15.59 3.52
N SER A 155 -13.04 14.57 3.89
CA SER A 155 -11.71 14.78 4.46
C SER A 155 -10.83 15.56 3.48
N THR A 156 -10.04 16.51 3.98
CA THR A 156 -9.25 17.40 3.10
C THR A 156 -8.01 17.93 3.82
N ALA A 157 -7.10 18.57 3.09
CA ALA A 157 -5.80 18.99 3.62
C ALA A 157 -5.04 17.82 4.28
N VAL A 158 -4.92 16.70 3.55
CA VAL A 158 -4.22 15.49 4.01
C VAL A 158 -2.88 15.36 3.31
N THR A 159 -1.85 14.92 4.03
CA THR A 159 -0.57 14.52 3.44
C THR A 159 -0.15 13.19 4.02
N ILE A 160 0.15 12.24 3.14
CA ILE A 160 0.69 10.91 3.48
C ILE A 160 2.10 10.88 2.91
N SER A 161 3.10 10.89 3.78
CA SER A 161 4.49 11.03 3.34
C SER A 161 5.48 10.11 3.99
N ASN A 162 6.60 9.90 3.30
CA ASN A 162 7.76 9.15 3.80
C ASN A 162 7.35 7.82 4.44
N SER A 163 6.33 7.14 3.93
CA SER A 163 5.77 5.94 4.56
C SER A 163 6.10 4.70 3.74
N HIS A 164 6.00 3.54 4.38
CA HIS A 164 6.30 2.26 3.75
C HIS A 164 5.10 1.33 3.81
N PHE A 165 4.66 0.90 2.64
CA PHE A 165 3.50 0.03 2.48
C PHE A 165 3.94 -1.26 1.82
N THR A 166 3.53 -2.40 2.39
CA THR A 166 3.82 -3.74 1.84
C THR A 166 2.67 -4.69 2.14
N ASP A 167 2.69 -5.88 1.52
CA ASP A 167 1.91 -7.04 2.00
C ASP A 167 0.41 -6.74 2.16
N HIS A 168 -0.22 -6.15 1.14
CA HIS A 168 -1.60 -5.70 1.27
C HIS A 168 -2.32 -5.57 -0.07
N ASN A 169 -3.62 -5.86 -0.10
CA ASN A 169 -4.42 -5.77 -1.32
C ASN A 169 -4.83 -4.31 -1.60
N GLU A 170 -5.59 -3.72 -0.68
CA GLU A 170 -6.28 -2.45 -0.86
C GLU A 170 -5.56 -1.35 -0.07
N VAL A 171 -4.59 -0.69 -0.68
CA VAL A 171 -3.62 0.14 0.06
C VAL A 171 -4.22 1.46 0.56
N MET A 172 -4.73 2.31 -0.33
CA MET A 172 -5.34 3.59 0.04
C MET A 172 -6.59 3.90 -0.76
N LEU A 173 -7.68 4.22 -0.07
CA LEU A 173 -8.94 4.68 -0.68
C LEU A 173 -9.23 6.14 -0.33
N PHE A 174 -9.38 6.98 -1.35
CA PHE A 174 -9.74 8.38 -1.20
C PHE A 174 -11.11 8.62 -1.82
N GLY A 175 -12.12 8.78 -0.97
CA GLY A 175 -13.54 8.85 -1.32
C GLY A 175 -14.17 7.47 -1.48
N ALA A 176 -15.13 7.13 -0.63
CA ALA A 176 -15.71 5.78 -0.55
C ALA A 176 -16.84 5.52 -1.54
N SER A 177 -17.63 6.55 -1.89
CA SER A 177 -18.88 6.38 -2.63
C SER A 177 -18.92 7.18 -3.93
N ASP A 178 -19.53 6.56 -4.93
CA ASP A 178 -19.83 7.17 -6.23
C ASP A 178 -20.97 8.21 -6.17
N SER A 179 -21.67 8.30 -5.03
CA SER A 179 -22.76 9.27 -4.80
C SER A 179 -22.41 10.37 -3.80
N SER A 180 -21.21 10.34 -3.20
CA SER A 180 -20.83 11.30 -2.16
C SER A 180 -20.01 12.46 -2.73
N SER A 181 -20.70 13.44 -3.32
CA SER A 181 -20.07 14.62 -3.93
C SER A 181 -19.37 15.55 -2.92
N ILE A 182 -19.55 15.33 -1.60
CA ILE A 182 -18.81 16.06 -0.56
C ILE A 182 -17.29 15.91 -0.71
N ASP A 183 -16.83 14.78 -1.28
CA ASP A 183 -15.43 14.49 -1.53
C ASP A 183 -14.83 15.33 -2.67
N GLN A 184 -15.61 16.14 -3.40
CA GLN A 184 -15.06 17.09 -4.39
C GLN A 184 -14.11 18.12 -3.76
N ARG A 185 -14.28 18.44 -2.47
CA ARG A 185 -13.40 19.35 -1.72
C ARG A 185 -12.11 18.69 -1.24
N MET A 186 -11.97 17.38 -1.42
CA MET A 186 -10.84 16.60 -0.93
C MET A 186 -9.56 17.03 -1.64
N GLN A 187 -8.52 17.27 -0.85
CA GLN A 187 -7.17 17.57 -1.33
C GLN A 187 -6.16 16.72 -0.56
N ILE A 188 -5.46 15.84 -1.26
CA ILE A 188 -4.53 14.87 -0.66
C ILE A 188 -3.20 14.85 -1.40
N THR A 189 -2.11 14.96 -0.64
CA THR A 189 -0.75 14.77 -1.13
C THR A 189 -0.26 13.38 -0.74
N VAL A 190 0.20 12.59 -1.71
CA VAL A 190 0.90 11.33 -1.50
C VAL A 190 2.34 11.54 -1.94
N ALA A 191 3.29 11.63 -1.00
CA ALA A 191 4.65 12.06 -1.29
C ALA A 191 5.75 11.21 -0.64
N PHE A 192 6.80 10.89 -1.40
CA PHE A 192 8.00 10.24 -0.86
C PHE A 192 7.76 8.86 -0.22
N ASN A 193 6.65 8.21 -0.53
CA ASN A 193 6.34 6.88 0.00
C ASN A 193 7.06 5.80 -0.80
N HIS A 194 7.33 4.68 -0.14
CA HIS A 194 7.75 3.45 -0.79
C HIS A 194 6.60 2.44 -0.81
N PHE A 195 6.14 2.12 -2.02
CA PHE A 195 5.16 1.08 -2.30
C PHE A 195 5.90 -0.21 -2.66
N GLY A 196 6.12 -1.01 -1.62
CA GLY A 196 7.02 -2.15 -1.64
C GLY A 196 6.33 -3.46 -2.01
N LYS A 197 6.96 -4.57 -1.61
CA LYS A 197 6.57 -5.92 -2.02
C LYS A 197 5.12 -6.29 -1.70
N ARG A 198 4.56 -7.16 -2.56
CA ARG A 198 3.26 -7.84 -2.37
C ARG A 198 2.07 -6.89 -2.19
N LEU A 199 2.16 -5.69 -2.75
CA LEU A 199 1.01 -4.82 -2.93
C LEU A 199 0.23 -5.23 -4.18
N ILE A 200 -1.10 -5.14 -4.12
CA ILE A 200 -1.96 -5.47 -5.27
C ILE A 200 -2.39 -4.20 -6.00
N GLN A 201 -3.03 -3.25 -5.31
CA GLN A 201 -3.69 -2.11 -5.94
C GLN A 201 -3.93 -0.91 -5.00
N ARG A 202 -4.56 0.15 -5.54
CA ARG A 202 -5.01 1.35 -4.80
C ARG A 202 -3.88 2.17 -4.16
N MET A 203 -2.91 2.61 -4.94
CA MET A 203 -1.75 3.39 -4.48
C MET A 203 -1.65 4.79 -5.14
N PRO A 204 -2.68 5.65 -5.08
CA PRO A 204 -3.98 5.47 -4.42
C PRO A 204 -5.11 5.05 -5.38
N ARG A 205 -6.30 4.74 -4.84
CA ARG A 205 -7.57 4.73 -5.59
C ARG A 205 -8.45 5.91 -5.16
N CYS A 206 -8.88 6.73 -6.12
CA CYS A 206 -9.48 8.03 -5.81
C CYS A 206 -10.87 8.23 -6.42
N ARG A 207 -11.66 9.10 -5.79
CA ARG A 207 -12.90 9.66 -6.32
C ARG A 207 -12.96 11.16 -6.06
N TRP A 208 -13.56 11.90 -7.00
CA TRP A 208 -13.89 13.32 -6.89
C TRP A 208 -12.73 14.31 -6.78
N GLY A 209 -12.02 14.33 -5.65
CA GLY A 209 -11.12 15.40 -5.25
C GLY A 209 -9.83 15.53 -6.05
N PHE A 210 -8.91 16.34 -5.53
CA PHE A 210 -7.58 16.58 -6.10
C PHE A 210 -6.49 15.83 -5.33
N ILE A 211 -5.81 14.92 -6.02
CA ILE A 211 -4.71 14.14 -5.48
C ILE A 211 -3.41 14.49 -6.21
N HIS A 212 -2.42 14.93 -5.44
CA HIS A 212 -1.05 15.12 -5.91
C HIS A 212 -0.19 13.93 -5.49
N VAL A 213 0.26 13.15 -6.46
CA VAL A 213 1.11 11.97 -6.27
C VAL A 213 2.52 12.34 -6.71
N VAL A 214 3.45 12.54 -5.76
CA VAL A 214 4.76 13.12 -6.06
C VAL A 214 5.93 12.36 -5.45
N ASN A 215 6.91 12.01 -6.29
CA ASN A 215 8.17 11.38 -5.87
C ASN A 215 8.03 10.12 -4.99
N ASN A 216 7.03 9.29 -5.25
CA ASN A 216 6.89 7.98 -4.62
C ASN A 216 7.62 6.90 -5.43
N ASP A 217 8.14 5.88 -4.73
CA ASP A 217 8.84 4.74 -5.33
C ASP A 217 7.90 3.53 -5.38
N TYR A 218 7.41 3.20 -6.57
CA TYR A 218 6.54 2.06 -6.83
C TYR A 218 7.39 0.90 -7.36
N THR A 219 7.72 -0.03 -6.47
CA THR A 219 8.51 -1.20 -6.86
C THR A 219 7.64 -2.41 -7.18
N HIS A 220 6.41 -2.46 -6.66
CA HIS A 220 5.47 -3.55 -6.91
C HIS A 220 4.01 -3.07 -6.98
N TRP A 221 3.24 -3.73 -7.85
CA TRP A 221 1.79 -3.82 -7.82
C TRP A 221 1.39 -5.17 -8.46
N ASN A 222 0.13 -5.58 -8.34
CA ASN A 222 -0.35 -6.80 -8.98
C ASN A 222 -1.59 -6.60 -9.86
N MET A 223 -2.27 -5.45 -9.76
CA MET A 223 -3.37 -5.10 -10.66
C MET A 223 -3.14 -3.76 -11.35
N TYR A 224 -2.93 -2.69 -10.57
CA TYR A 224 -2.57 -1.36 -11.03
C TYR A 224 -1.93 -0.59 -9.87
N ALA A 225 -1.27 0.54 -10.15
CA ALA A 225 -0.75 1.39 -9.09
C ALA A 225 -1.76 2.50 -8.73
N ILE A 226 -2.15 3.33 -9.69
CA ILE A 226 -3.00 4.51 -9.48
C ILE A 226 -4.36 4.28 -10.14
N GLY A 227 -5.45 4.46 -9.40
CA GLY A 227 -6.79 4.21 -9.94
C GLY A 227 -7.85 5.18 -9.46
N GLY A 228 -9.06 5.04 -10.01
CA GLY A 228 -10.18 5.87 -9.57
C GLY A 228 -11.45 5.74 -10.41
N SER A 229 -12.52 6.28 -9.85
CA SER A 229 -13.84 6.45 -10.47
C SER A 229 -14.41 7.83 -10.09
N GLN A 230 -15.45 8.31 -10.77
CA GLN A 230 -16.04 9.64 -10.50
C GLN A 230 -15.04 10.82 -10.59
N HIS A 231 -14.33 10.89 -11.72
CA HIS A 231 -13.58 12.07 -12.17
C HIS A 231 -12.62 12.76 -11.17
N PRO A 232 -11.79 12.02 -10.40
CA PRO A 232 -10.77 12.64 -9.57
C PRO A 232 -9.74 13.35 -10.46
N THR A 233 -9.18 14.44 -9.95
CA THR A 233 -7.98 15.05 -10.54
C THR A 233 -6.76 14.38 -9.94
N ILE A 234 -5.95 13.73 -10.77
CA ILE A 234 -4.73 13.04 -10.34
C ILE A 234 -3.54 13.61 -11.10
N ILE A 235 -2.62 14.23 -10.38
CA ILE A 235 -1.37 14.71 -10.95
C ILE A 235 -0.23 13.86 -10.38
N SER A 236 0.39 13.06 -11.24
CA SER A 236 1.58 12.26 -10.97
C SER A 236 2.83 13.04 -11.39
N GLN A 237 3.74 13.31 -10.46
CA GLN A 237 4.99 14.04 -10.74
C GLN A 237 6.24 13.37 -10.15
N GLY A 238 7.24 13.14 -10.99
CA GLY A 238 8.56 12.67 -10.56
C GLY A 238 8.55 11.35 -9.79
N ASN A 239 7.49 10.54 -9.91
CA ASN A 239 7.42 9.22 -9.30
C ASN A 239 8.31 8.24 -10.08
N ARG A 240 8.64 7.12 -9.45
CA ARG A 240 9.35 6.02 -10.09
C ARG A 240 8.48 4.78 -10.10
N PHE A 241 8.26 4.19 -11.27
CA PHE A 241 7.41 3.03 -11.46
C PHE A 241 8.19 1.89 -12.10
N ILE A 242 8.31 0.76 -11.41
CA ILE A 242 8.82 -0.49 -11.97
C ILE A 242 7.65 -1.43 -12.20
N ALA A 243 7.26 -1.64 -13.46
CA ALA A 243 6.18 -2.57 -13.73
C ALA A 243 6.54 -4.01 -13.33
N PRO A 244 5.56 -4.83 -12.89
CA PRO A 244 5.73 -6.26 -12.72
C PRO A 244 6.21 -6.93 -14.01
N PRO A 245 6.86 -8.11 -13.95
CA PRO A 245 7.29 -8.84 -15.14
C PRO A 245 6.15 -9.18 -16.12
N ASP A 246 4.94 -9.42 -15.58
CA ASP A 246 3.73 -9.73 -16.33
C ASP A 246 3.34 -8.61 -17.34
N GLN A 247 3.21 -8.98 -18.62
CA GLN A 247 2.89 -8.06 -19.70
C GLN A 247 1.50 -7.43 -19.61
N PHE A 248 0.57 -8.07 -18.87
CA PHE A 248 -0.79 -7.56 -18.71
C PHE A 248 -0.93 -6.58 -17.53
N LYS A 249 0.18 -6.28 -16.84
CA LYS A 249 0.21 -5.42 -15.64
C LYS A 249 1.15 -4.22 -15.80
N LYS A 250 1.41 -3.81 -17.05
CA LYS A 250 2.30 -2.70 -17.38
C LYS A 250 1.65 -1.33 -17.22
N GLU A 251 0.34 -1.25 -17.37
CA GLU A 251 -0.39 -0.01 -17.16
C GLU A 251 -0.38 0.37 -15.67
N ILE A 252 0.10 1.57 -15.36
CA ILE A 252 0.09 2.15 -14.01
C ILE A 252 -1.34 2.49 -13.58
N THR A 253 -2.13 2.96 -14.54
CA THR A 253 -3.44 3.57 -14.34
C THR A 253 -4.60 2.58 -14.44
N LYS A 254 -5.66 2.80 -13.67
CA LYS A 254 -6.92 2.07 -13.81
C LYS A 254 -8.14 2.96 -13.60
N ARG A 255 -8.93 3.15 -14.66
CA ARG A 255 -10.23 3.83 -14.58
C ARG A 255 -11.32 2.81 -14.36
N ASP A 256 -12.00 2.89 -13.23
CA ASP A 256 -13.10 1.99 -12.88
C ASP A 256 -14.45 2.61 -13.25
N TYR A 257 -15.37 1.75 -13.67
CA TYR A 257 -16.81 2.04 -13.84
C TYR A 257 -17.15 3.19 -14.82
N ALA A 258 -16.22 3.56 -15.72
CA ALA A 258 -16.45 4.55 -16.76
C ALA A 258 -15.89 4.08 -18.11
N PRO A 259 -16.63 4.26 -19.23
CA PRO A 259 -16.08 4.03 -20.57
C PRO A 259 -15.08 5.15 -20.95
N GLU A 260 -14.22 4.91 -21.95
CA GLU A 260 -13.23 5.89 -22.42
C GLU A 260 -13.85 7.24 -22.80
N SER A 261 -15.02 7.24 -23.44
CA SER A 261 -15.73 8.47 -23.81
C SER A 261 -16.02 9.39 -22.61
N VAL A 262 -16.10 8.83 -21.41
CA VAL A 262 -16.30 9.57 -20.16
C VAL A 262 -14.96 9.89 -19.50
N TRP A 263 -14.14 8.88 -19.19
CA TRP A 263 -12.95 9.11 -18.37
C TRP A 263 -11.86 9.90 -19.09
N LYS A 264 -11.87 9.96 -20.42
CA LYS A 264 -10.91 10.77 -21.19
C LYS A 264 -11.00 12.26 -20.90
N GLN A 265 -12.12 12.72 -20.32
CA GLN A 265 -12.31 14.09 -19.84
C GLN A 265 -11.72 14.32 -18.45
N TRP A 266 -11.42 13.27 -17.67
CA TRP A 266 -10.86 13.38 -16.33
C TRP A 266 -9.39 13.80 -16.39
N THR A 267 -8.95 14.67 -15.49
CA THR A 267 -7.58 15.20 -15.49
C THR A 267 -6.62 14.25 -14.79
N TRP A 268 -5.97 13.38 -15.56
CA TRP A 268 -4.93 12.46 -15.07
C TRP A 268 -3.65 12.73 -15.83
N ARG A 269 -2.65 13.32 -15.17
CA ARG A 269 -1.39 13.76 -15.79
C ARG A 269 -0.19 13.06 -15.19
N SER A 270 0.82 12.80 -16.01
CA SER A 270 2.12 12.26 -15.62
C SER A 270 3.22 13.21 -16.09
N GLN A 271 4.09 13.65 -15.19
CA GLN A 271 5.11 14.65 -15.47
C GLN A 271 6.45 14.30 -14.81
N GLY A 272 7.47 14.03 -15.62
CA GLY A 272 8.80 13.68 -15.12
C GLY A 272 8.88 12.33 -14.38
N ASP A 273 7.86 11.49 -14.51
CA ASP A 273 7.86 10.15 -13.93
C ASP A 273 8.91 9.26 -14.63
N LEU A 274 9.66 8.49 -13.83
CA LEU A 274 10.59 7.47 -14.33
C LEU A 274 9.85 6.14 -14.49
N LEU A 275 9.65 5.72 -15.74
CA LEU A 275 8.91 4.52 -16.11
C LEU A 275 9.88 3.40 -16.47
N MET A 276 9.79 2.26 -15.78
CA MET A 276 10.72 1.13 -15.92
C MET A 276 9.99 -0.18 -16.19
N ASN A 277 10.69 -1.13 -16.81
CA ASN A 277 10.17 -2.46 -17.15
C ASN A 277 8.87 -2.44 -18.00
N GLY A 278 8.75 -1.46 -18.90
CA GLY A 278 7.58 -1.29 -19.76
C GLY A 278 6.38 -0.64 -19.08
N ALA A 279 6.53 -0.09 -17.86
CA ALA A 279 5.47 0.69 -17.22
C ALA A 279 5.03 1.85 -18.13
N PHE A 280 3.73 2.12 -18.16
CA PHE A 280 3.21 3.30 -18.85
C PHE A 280 2.02 3.90 -18.11
N PHE A 281 1.86 5.21 -18.25
CA PHE A 281 0.75 5.98 -17.71
C PHE A 281 -0.12 6.46 -18.88
N VAL A 282 -1.39 6.07 -18.91
CA VAL A 282 -2.32 6.61 -19.91
C VAL A 282 -2.83 7.94 -19.37
N GLU A 283 -2.51 9.06 -20.01
CA GLU A 283 -2.96 10.40 -19.58
C GLU A 283 -4.35 10.75 -20.14
N SER A 284 -5.04 11.69 -19.48
CA SER A 284 -6.35 12.21 -19.91
C SER A 284 -6.59 13.64 -19.44
N GLY A 285 -7.65 14.27 -19.96
CA GLY A 285 -8.02 15.65 -19.63
C GLY A 285 -7.08 16.69 -20.22
N ASP A 286 -7.12 17.91 -19.66
CA ASP A 286 -6.39 19.07 -20.16
C ASP A 286 -4.86 18.90 -19.98
N PRO A 287 -4.05 18.86 -21.05
CA PRO A 287 -2.60 18.74 -20.96
C PRO A 287 -1.92 19.95 -20.31
N ASP A 288 -2.57 21.11 -20.34
CA ASP A 288 -2.08 22.34 -19.71
C ASP A 288 -2.58 22.53 -18.27
N TRP A 289 -3.32 21.55 -17.70
CA TRP A 289 -4.00 21.73 -16.42
C TRP A 289 -3.08 22.23 -15.31
N THR A 290 -1.89 21.62 -15.19
CA THR A 290 -0.89 21.96 -14.17
C THR A 290 -0.35 23.38 -14.28
N ARG A 291 -0.18 23.88 -15.51
CA ARG A 291 0.26 25.26 -15.79
C ARG A 291 -0.85 26.28 -15.52
N LYS A 292 -2.10 25.91 -15.79
CA LYS A 292 -3.29 26.77 -15.60
C LYS A 292 -3.71 26.90 -14.13
N HIS A 293 -3.43 25.89 -13.31
CA HIS A 293 -3.90 25.80 -11.92
C HIS A 293 -2.75 25.72 -10.90
N ILE A 294 -1.67 26.45 -11.14
CA ILE A 294 -0.48 26.45 -10.26
C ILE A 294 -0.82 26.87 -8.81
N ASP A 295 -1.86 27.67 -8.65
CA ASP A 295 -2.40 28.16 -7.38
C ASP A 295 -3.15 27.07 -6.58
N LEU A 296 -3.61 26.01 -7.24
CA LEU A 296 -4.27 24.88 -6.58
C LEU A 296 -3.27 23.85 -6.04
N PHE A 297 -1.99 23.95 -6.38
CA PHE A 297 -0.98 22.99 -5.94
C PHE A 297 -0.59 23.16 -4.48
N ASP A 298 -0.03 22.08 -3.94
CA ASP A 298 0.33 21.94 -2.53
C ASP A 298 1.73 22.49 -2.17
N GLY A 299 2.36 23.18 -3.12
CA GLY A 299 3.67 23.81 -2.97
C GLY A 299 4.86 22.85 -2.99
N ILE A 300 4.68 21.57 -3.34
CA ILE A 300 5.79 20.62 -3.54
C ILE A 300 6.28 20.72 -4.98
N SER A 301 7.59 20.89 -5.16
CA SER A 301 8.26 20.70 -6.44
C SER A 301 8.76 19.26 -6.55
N SER A 302 8.52 18.63 -7.70
CA SER A 302 9.01 17.28 -7.95
C SER A 302 10.53 17.25 -8.18
N ALA A 303 11.19 16.31 -7.52
CA ALA A 303 12.52 15.86 -7.88
C ALA A 303 12.46 14.94 -9.12
N SER A 304 13.63 14.67 -9.72
CA SER A 304 13.69 13.74 -10.85
C SER A 304 13.44 12.29 -10.40
N GLY A 305 12.78 11.50 -11.24
CA GLY A 305 12.40 10.11 -10.94
C GLY A 305 13.58 9.18 -10.62
N ASP A 306 14.79 9.47 -11.11
CA ASP A 306 16.02 8.72 -10.77
C ASP A 306 16.49 8.93 -9.33
N GLN A 307 16.10 10.04 -8.71
CA GLN A 307 16.46 10.37 -7.33
C GLN A 307 15.52 9.73 -6.31
N VAL A 308 14.35 9.26 -6.77
CA VAL A 308 13.27 8.73 -5.93
C VAL A 308 13.76 7.63 -4.99
N THR A 309 14.52 6.66 -5.49
CA THR A 309 15.08 5.58 -4.66
C THR A 309 15.95 6.08 -3.51
N TRP A 310 16.62 7.22 -3.66
CA TRP A 310 17.45 7.80 -2.58
C TRP A 310 16.60 8.56 -1.55
N ILE A 311 15.59 9.32 -1.99
CA ILE A 311 14.73 10.13 -1.11
C ILE A 311 13.69 9.30 -0.34
N THR A 312 13.23 8.16 -0.85
CA THR A 312 12.17 7.35 -0.21
C THR A 312 12.69 6.23 0.71
N ARG A 313 13.99 5.90 0.66
CA ARG A 313 14.56 4.74 1.37
C ARG A 313 15.25 5.05 2.70
N LYS A 314 15.30 6.29 3.18
CA LYS A 314 16.01 6.67 4.42
C LYS A 314 15.08 7.34 5.43
N PHE A 315 15.02 6.81 6.66
CA PHE A 315 14.14 7.25 7.75
C PHE A 315 14.99 7.73 8.92
N PHE A 316 14.79 8.94 9.43
CA PHE A 316 15.59 9.45 10.55
C PHE A 316 15.21 8.78 11.90
N LYS A 317 16.21 8.39 12.70
CA LYS A 317 16.02 7.64 13.96
C LYS A 317 15.70 8.52 15.19
N CYS A 318 15.99 9.81 15.14
CA CYS A 318 16.07 10.64 16.35
C CYS A 318 14.71 11.02 16.93
N PRO A 319 14.49 10.86 18.25
CA PRO A 319 13.51 11.67 18.95
C PRO A 319 13.93 13.15 18.90
N LYS A 320 12.94 14.06 18.91
CA LYS A 320 13.02 15.54 18.83
C LYS A 320 14.44 16.12 19.07
N PRO A 321 15.01 16.89 18.14
CA PRO A 321 16.44 17.14 18.07
C PRO A 321 16.97 17.87 19.31
N LYS A 322 17.73 17.15 20.14
CA LYS A 322 18.70 17.76 21.07
C LYS A 322 20.15 17.61 20.59
N ILE A 323 20.41 16.80 19.55
CA ILE A 323 21.75 16.46 19.08
C ILE A 323 21.78 16.47 17.54
N TYR A 324 22.83 17.06 16.97
CA TYR A 324 23.02 17.31 15.53
C TYR A 324 23.41 16.07 14.69
N SER A 325 23.48 14.86 15.25
CA SER A 325 23.82 13.65 14.51
C SER A 325 22.72 12.60 14.60
N CYS A 326 21.88 12.52 13.57
CA CYS A 326 20.83 11.52 13.45
C CYS A 326 21.25 10.37 12.54
N GLY A 327 21.20 9.15 13.06
CA GLY A 327 21.24 7.94 12.24
C GLY A 327 19.96 7.78 11.43
N TYR A 328 20.01 6.97 10.37
CA TYR A 328 18.84 6.60 9.57
C TYR A 328 18.63 5.08 9.53
N TRP A 329 17.38 4.65 9.41
CA TRP A 329 17.02 3.31 8.99
C TRP A 329 16.83 3.30 7.47
N LYS A 330 17.21 2.19 6.83
CA LYS A 330 16.88 1.94 5.43
C LYS A 330 15.87 0.81 5.33
N TRP A 331 14.87 0.99 4.49
CA TRP A 331 14.08 -0.14 4.04
C TRP A 331 15.00 -1.09 3.27
N LYS A 332 14.90 -2.37 3.61
CA LYS A 332 15.39 -3.45 2.79
C LYS A 332 14.17 -4.26 2.40
N ASP A 333 13.75 -4.14 1.16
CA ASP A 333 12.96 -5.21 0.59
C ASP A 333 13.82 -6.47 0.60
N GLU A 334 13.19 -7.61 0.85
CA GLU A 334 13.81 -8.88 0.51
C GLU A 334 14.04 -8.87 -0.99
N VAL A 335 15.29 -8.76 -1.40
CA VAL A 335 15.69 -9.02 -2.78
C VAL A 335 15.45 -10.51 -2.97
N PHE A 336 14.37 -10.87 -3.67
CA PHE A 336 14.33 -12.20 -4.26
C PHE A 336 15.52 -12.26 -5.20
N SER A 337 16.51 -13.08 -4.84
CA SER A 337 17.59 -13.41 -5.76
C SER A 337 16.97 -13.87 -7.07
N ASP A 338 17.54 -13.51 -8.21
CA ASP A 338 17.05 -13.94 -9.54
C ASP A 338 17.08 -15.47 -9.72
N THR A 339 17.58 -16.21 -8.73
CA THR A 339 17.75 -17.67 -8.71
C THR A 339 16.49 -18.47 -9.07
N PRO A 340 15.27 -18.17 -8.59
CA PRO A 340 14.07 -18.87 -9.02
C PRO A 340 13.73 -18.59 -10.48
N LEU A 341 13.95 -17.36 -10.97
CA LEU A 341 13.69 -17.00 -12.36
C LEU A 341 14.69 -17.66 -13.30
N THR A 342 15.96 -17.76 -12.88
CA THR A 342 17.01 -18.50 -13.59
C THR A 342 16.70 -20.00 -13.60
N ALA A 343 16.31 -20.58 -12.46
CA ALA A 343 15.91 -21.99 -12.36
C ALA A 343 14.67 -22.30 -13.23
N ILE A 344 13.69 -21.38 -13.28
CA ILE A 344 12.53 -21.50 -14.17
C ILE A 344 12.96 -21.45 -15.63
N LYS A 345 13.87 -20.54 -16.01
CA LYS A 345 14.40 -20.46 -17.38
C LYS A 345 15.16 -21.73 -17.78
N GLU A 346 15.95 -22.30 -16.87
CA GLU A 346 16.66 -23.56 -17.09
C GLU A 346 15.69 -24.74 -17.24
N LEU A 347 14.64 -24.81 -16.41
CA LEU A 347 13.59 -25.82 -16.51
C LEU A 347 12.79 -25.70 -17.82
N VAL A 348 12.48 -24.47 -18.26
CA VAL A 348 11.79 -24.24 -19.54
C VAL A 348 12.69 -24.67 -20.71
N ALA A 349 13.97 -24.32 -20.69
CA ALA A 349 14.91 -24.75 -21.72
C ALA A 349 15.07 -26.28 -21.76
N ALA A 350 15.15 -26.94 -20.60
CA ALA A 350 15.19 -28.39 -20.52
C ALA A 350 13.92 -29.05 -21.06
N LEU A 351 12.75 -28.46 -20.78
CA LEU A 351 11.46 -28.96 -21.30
C LEU A 351 11.38 -28.84 -22.83
N ASP A 352 11.89 -27.76 -23.41
CA ASP A 352 11.91 -27.58 -24.87
C ASP A 352 12.85 -28.59 -25.56
N VAL A 353 13.99 -28.92 -24.94
CA VAL A 353 14.87 -30.01 -25.42
C VAL A 353 14.16 -31.36 -25.40
N VAL A 354 13.43 -31.67 -24.33
CA VAL A 354 12.68 -32.93 -24.21
C VAL A 354 11.56 -33.03 -25.25
N LYS A 355 10.87 -31.92 -25.56
CA LYS A 355 9.85 -31.88 -26.62
C LYS A 355 10.44 -32.21 -27.99
N VAL A 356 11.58 -31.60 -28.34
CA VAL A 356 12.27 -31.86 -29.61
C VAL A 356 12.64 -33.34 -29.75
N GLU A 357 13.14 -33.97 -28.68
CA GLU A 357 13.51 -35.38 -28.73
C GLU A 357 12.29 -36.31 -28.80
N MET A 358 11.18 -35.93 -28.14
CA MET A 358 9.91 -36.64 -28.24
C MET A 358 9.33 -36.59 -29.66
N ASP A 359 9.44 -35.45 -30.35
CA ASP A 359 8.96 -35.30 -31.73
C ASP A 359 9.78 -36.16 -32.70
N LYS A 360 11.10 -36.28 -32.53
CA LYS A 360 11.94 -37.22 -33.30
C LYS A 360 11.54 -38.68 -33.08
N LEU A 361 11.31 -39.07 -31.83
CA LEU A 361 10.88 -40.44 -31.49
C LEU A 361 9.53 -40.78 -32.12
N ARG A 362 8.60 -39.81 -32.16
CA ARG A 362 7.31 -39.97 -32.85
C ARG A 362 7.49 -40.20 -34.36
N GLU A 363 8.39 -39.48 -35.01
CA GLU A 363 8.70 -39.72 -36.42
C GLU A 363 9.34 -41.10 -36.67
N GLU A 364 10.21 -41.57 -35.78
CA GLU A 364 10.80 -42.91 -35.90
C GLU A 364 9.76 -44.02 -35.70
N VAL A 365 8.87 -43.86 -34.72
CA VAL A 365 7.74 -44.79 -34.51
C VAL A 365 6.84 -44.82 -35.74
N ALA A 366 6.48 -43.66 -36.31
CA ALA A 366 5.66 -43.61 -37.52
C ALA A 366 6.32 -44.32 -38.73
N LYS A 367 7.64 -44.23 -38.87
CA LYS A 367 8.39 -44.97 -39.91
C LYS A 367 8.36 -46.48 -39.69
N LEU A 368 8.48 -46.92 -38.43
CA LEU A 368 8.43 -48.34 -38.07
C LEU A 368 7.03 -48.94 -38.26
N GLU A 369 5.99 -48.19 -37.93
CA GLU A 369 4.58 -48.58 -38.16
C GLU A 369 4.27 -48.72 -39.66
N ALA A 370 4.82 -47.84 -40.50
CA ALA A 370 4.67 -47.94 -41.95
C ALA A 370 5.37 -49.16 -42.57
N LEU A 371 6.43 -49.68 -41.94
CA LEU A 371 7.21 -50.82 -42.43
C LEU A 371 6.64 -52.18 -42.01
N ASN A 372 5.84 -52.23 -40.94
CA ASN A 372 5.26 -53.48 -40.45
C ASN A 372 3.90 -53.26 -39.77
N PRO A 373 2.77 -53.44 -40.48
CA PRO A 373 1.42 -53.23 -39.95
C PRO A 373 1.04 -54.16 -38.79
N GLN A 374 1.85 -55.19 -38.51
CA GLN A 374 1.65 -56.14 -37.40
C GLN A 374 2.38 -55.76 -36.10
N VAL A 375 3.04 -54.58 -36.03
CA VAL A 375 3.64 -54.08 -34.77
C VAL A 375 2.54 -53.52 -33.85
N ILE A 376 1.54 -54.34 -33.56
CA ILE A 376 0.58 -54.13 -32.47
C ILE A 376 1.28 -54.56 -31.17
N LYS A 377 2.30 -53.80 -30.77
CA LYS A 377 2.89 -53.79 -29.41
C LYS A 377 3.40 -52.40 -28.98
N VAL A 378 3.23 -51.36 -29.81
CA VAL A 378 3.65 -49.98 -29.49
C VAL A 378 2.68 -49.26 -28.55
N SER A 379 1.50 -49.83 -28.26
CA SER A 379 0.59 -49.31 -27.22
C SER A 379 1.26 -49.21 -25.84
N ASN A 380 2.24 -50.07 -25.54
CA ASN A 380 3.05 -49.99 -24.32
C ASN A 380 4.05 -48.81 -24.31
N PHE A 381 4.39 -48.23 -25.47
CA PHE A 381 5.32 -47.10 -25.55
C PHE A 381 4.57 -45.77 -25.40
N GLU A 382 3.42 -45.60 -26.05
CA GLU A 382 2.54 -44.44 -25.81
C GLU A 382 2.08 -44.38 -24.35
N GLU A 383 1.73 -45.51 -23.74
CA GLU A 383 1.38 -45.57 -22.31
C GLU A 383 2.57 -45.20 -21.41
N LYS A 384 3.78 -45.66 -21.74
CA LYS A 384 5.01 -45.28 -21.00
C LYS A 384 5.36 -43.80 -21.17
N VAL A 385 5.20 -43.23 -22.36
CA VAL A 385 5.45 -41.80 -22.64
C VAL A 385 4.41 -40.95 -21.92
N THR A 386 3.14 -41.36 -21.93
CA THR A 386 2.05 -40.68 -21.23
C THR A 386 2.24 -40.75 -19.71
N ASN A 387 2.64 -41.91 -19.18
CA ASN A 387 2.97 -42.08 -17.76
C ASN A 387 4.19 -41.27 -17.35
N MET A 388 5.23 -41.20 -18.20
CA MET A 388 6.40 -40.36 -17.96
C MET A 388 6.04 -38.87 -17.96
N TRP A 389 5.17 -38.43 -18.87
CA TRP A 389 4.59 -37.07 -18.88
C TRP A 389 3.78 -36.77 -17.63
N MET A 390 2.94 -37.72 -17.18
CA MET A 390 2.21 -37.58 -15.92
C MET A 390 3.14 -37.46 -14.72
N ILE A 391 4.19 -38.28 -14.65
CA ILE A 391 5.19 -38.23 -13.57
C ILE A 391 5.93 -36.90 -13.59
N ILE A 392 6.32 -36.38 -14.76
CA ILE A 392 6.97 -35.08 -14.90
C ILE A 392 6.03 -33.96 -14.45
N MET A 393 4.76 -33.97 -14.88
CA MET A 393 3.77 -32.96 -14.50
C MET A 393 3.43 -33.00 -13.01
N VAL A 394 3.30 -34.19 -12.42
CA VAL A 394 3.10 -34.39 -10.98
C VAL A 394 4.32 -33.94 -10.19
N SER A 395 5.53 -34.24 -10.68
CA SER A 395 6.78 -33.79 -10.06
C SER A 395 6.92 -32.27 -10.15
N LEU A 396 6.54 -31.65 -11.27
CA LEU A 396 6.51 -30.20 -11.45
C LEU A 396 5.49 -29.56 -10.50
N ALA A 397 4.30 -30.15 -10.36
CA ALA A 397 3.25 -29.68 -9.45
C ALA A 397 3.66 -29.82 -7.98
N PHE A 398 4.32 -30.92 -7.60
CA PHE A 398 4.89 -31.10 -6.27
C PHE A 398 6.04 -30.12 -6.00
N PHE A 399 6.91 -29.87 -6.98
CA PHE A 399 8.01 -28.92 -6.85
C PHE A 399 7.50 -27.48 -6.75
N LEU A 400 6.52 -27.09 -7.57
CA LEU A 400 5.79 -25.83 -7.46
C LEU A 400 5.02 -25.73 -6.13
N GLY A 401 4.45 -26.85 -5.64
CA GLY A 401 3.78 -26.94 -4.34
C GLY A 401 4.73 -26.77 -3.15
N LEU A 402 5.93 -27.37 -3.22
CA LEU A 402 7.01 -27.27 -2.23
C LEU A 402 7.74 -25.93 -2.28
N ILE A 403 7.69 -25.22 -3.40
CA ILE A 403 8.17 -23.83 -3.50
C ILE A 403 7.09 -22.87 -3.00
N THR A 404 5.80 -23.14 -3.23
CA THR A 404 4.70 -22.26 -2.77
C THR A 404 4.36 -22.43 -1.29
N THR A 405 4.56 -23.60 -0.68
CA THR A 405 4.24 -23.82 0.76
C THR A 405 5.14 -23.06 1.74
N PRO A 406 6.45 -22.87 1.51
CA PRO A 406 7.28 -21.95 2.30
C PRO A 406 7.05 -20.47 1.96
N MET A 407 6.42 -20.15 0.82
CA MET A 407 6.10 -18.78 0.40
C MET A 407 4.75 -18.26 0.96
N MET A 408 3.97 -19.11 1.63
CA MET A 408 2.69 -18.78 2.28
C MET A 408 2.77 -18.67 3.82
N LYS A 409 3.98 -18.66 4.41
CA LYS A 409 4.20 -18.38 5.85
C LYS A 409 4.89 -17.04 6.07
#